data_AF-A0A644ZTK5-F1
#
_entry.id   AF-A0A644ZTK5-F1
#
_cell.length_a   1.000
_cell.length_b   1.000
_cell.length_c   1.000
_cell.angle_alpha   90.00
_cell.angle_beta   90.00
_cell.angle_gamma   90.00
#
_symmetry.space_group_name_H-M   'P 1'
#
loop_
_entity.id
_entity.type
_entity.pdbx_description
1 polymer ?
#
loop_
_entity_poly.entity_id
_entity_poly.type
_entity_poly.pdbx_seq_one_letter_code
_entity_poly.pdbx_strand_id
1 'polypeptide(L)'
;MVTVTKYLTQVDLKRKICDCKEEEKLKVLFKEVSESELRIKPEEGMTGAYILREEKIIASCNHCKKVYFLMTTFEGGIQEQYVNIDSVELFDGSMRELRQVINNMFDEHENEIVTVATDDHTIKVLDKYDDEEKIVTRYVYLNREDKDLYKDLLED
;
A
#
# COMPACT_ATOMS: atom_id res chain seq x y z
N MET A 1 4.31 -7.00 -11.32
CA MET A 1 2.95 -6.44 -11.60
C MET A 1 2.67 -5.42 -10.51
N VAL A 2 2.25 -4.20 -10.84
CA VAL A 2 1.89 -3.18 -9.84
C VAL A 2 0.38 -3.23 -9.60
N THR A 3 -0.03 -3.38 -8.35
CA THR A 3 -1.44 -3.36 -7.97
C THR A 3 -1.61 -2.45 -6.77
N VAL A 4 -2.53 -1.49 -6.87
CA VAL A 4 -2.80 -0.55 -5.79
C VAL A 4 -4.25 -0.65 -5.36
N THR A 5 -4.45 -0.93 -4.09
CA THR A 5 -5.77 -0.95 -3.46
C THR A 5 -6.03 0.42 -2.83
N LYS A 6 -7.09 1.11 -3.26
CA LYS A 6 -7.43 2.45 -2.71
C LYS A 6 -8.00 2.39 -1.29
N TYR A 7 -8.71 1.31 -0.95
CA TYR A 7 -9.33 1.13 0.35
C TYR A 7 -9.08 -0.28 0.89
N LEU A 8 -8.73 -0.39 2.15
CA LEU A 8 -8.68 -1.64 2.88
C LEU A 8 -9.97 -1.81 3.69
N THR A 9 -10.52 -3.01 3.63
CA THR A 9 -11.69 -3.45 4.40
C THR A 9 -11.31 -4.57 5.35
N GLN A 10 -12.23 -4.93 6.25
CA GLN A 10 -12.05 -6.09 7.12
C GLN A 10 -11.86 -7.40 6.32
N VAL A 11 -12.43 -7.50 5.12
CA VAL A 11 -12.27 -8.68 4.25
C VAL A 11 -10.83 -8.78 3.76
N ASP A 12 -10.23 -7.66 3.35
CA ASP A 12 -8.85 -7.61 2.88
C ASP A 12 -7.86 -7.94 4.00
N LEU A 13 -8.11 -7.39 5.19
CA LEU A 13 -7.22 -7.51 6.35
C LEU A 13 -7.48 -8.75 7.21
N LYS A 14 -8.55 -9.51 6.91
CA LYS A 14 -9.06 -10.65 7.69
C LYS A 14 -9.32 -10.36 9.18
N ARG A 15 -9.26 -9.10 9.59
CA ARG A 15 -9.44 -8.62 10.97
C ARG A 15 -9.82 -7.14 10.92
N LYS A 16 -10.58 -6.68 11.91
CA LYS A 16 -10.92 -5.27 12.09
C LYS A 16 -9.78 -4.51 12.76
N ILE A 17 -9.45 -3.32 12.27
CA ILE A 17 -8.40 -2.44 12.79
C ILE A 17 -8.96 -1.22 13.54
N CYS A 18 -9.98 -0.54 13.00
CA CYS A 18 -10.64 0.56 13.71
C CYS A 18 -11.73 0.03 14.65
N ASP A 19 -11.75 0.52 15.89
CA ASP A 19 -12.85 0.26 16.84
C ASP A 19 -14.15 1.04 16.55
N CYS A 20 -14.21 1.69 15.39
CA CYS A 20 -15.39 2.36 14.86
C CYS A 20 -16.59 1.40 14.83
N LYS A 21 -17.80 1.84 15.20
CA LYS A 21 -19.01 1.01 15.05
C LYS A 21 -19.41 0.81 13.58
N GLU A 22 -19.01 1.75 12.72
CA GLU A 22 -19.22 1.71 11.27
C GLU A 22 -18.44 0.57 10.59
N GLU A 23 -18.82 0.28 9.34
CA GLU A 23 -18.09 -0.64 8.48
C GLU A 23 -16.65 -0.17 8.28
N GLU A 24 -15.71 -1.10 8.36
CA GLU A 24 -14.29 -0.76 8.20
C GLU A 24 -13.98 -0.42 6.74
N LYS A 25 -13.64 0.84 6.52
CA LYS A 25 -13.13 1.33 5.25
C LYS A 25 -11.97 2.28 5.49
N LEU A 26 -10.76 1.76 5.38
CA LEU A 26 -9.52 2.51 5.56
C LEU A 26 -9.02 2.98 4.19
N LYS A 27 -8.97 4.29 3.96
CA LYS A 27 -8.39 4.87 2.73
C LYS A 27 -6.87 4.79 2.80
N VAL A 28 -6.25 4.18 1.80
CA VAL A 28 -4.78 4.12 1.69
C VAL A 28 -4.26 5.50 1.27
N LEU A 29 -3.42 6.09 2.12
CA LEU A 29 -2.76 7.38 1.89
C LEU A 29 -1.37 7.18 1.28
N PHE A 30 -0.65 6.17 1.75
CA PHE A 30 0.66 5.79 1.25
C PHE A 30 0.83 4.28 1.32
N LYS A 31 1.59 3.73 0.38
CA LYS A 31 1.95 2.32 0.36
C LYS A 31 3.35 2.13 -0.20
N GLU A 32 4.22 1.49 0.56
CA GLU A 32 5.51 0.98 0.10
C GLU A 32 5.41 -0.53 -0.02
N VAL A 33 5.78 -1.06 -1.18
CA VAL A 33 5.94 -2.49 -1.41
C VAL A 33 7.42 -2.77 -1.56
N SER A 34 8.00 -3.26 -0.46
CA SER A 34 9.44 -3.51 -0.34
C SER A 34 9.86 -4.74 -1.14
N GLU A 35 8.95 -5.72 -1.28
CA GLU A 35 9.09 -6.88 -2.15
C GLU A 35 7.70 -7.31 -2.66
N SER A 36 7.56 -7.52 -3.97
CA SER A 36 6.42 -8.25 -4.56
C SER A 36 6.98 -9.31 -5.50
N GLU A 37 7.09 -10.53 -5.00
CA GLU A 37 7.60 -11.69 -5.73
C GLU A 37 6.42 -12.45 -6.35
N LEU A 38 6.34 -12.47 -7.67
CA LEU A 38 5.47 -13.36 -8.43
C LEU A 38 6.29 -14.57 -8.87
N ARG A 39 6.07 -15.72 -8.22
CA ARG A 39 6.64 -17.00 -8.65
C ARG A 39 5.71 -17.66 -9.65
N ILE A 40 6.27 -18.16 -10.74
CA ILE A 40 5.53 -18.90 -11.76
C ILE A 40 6.12 -20.30 -11.82
N LYS A 41 5.30 -21.31 -11.57
CA LYS A 41 5.70 -22.70 -11.83
C LYS A 41 5.51 -22.98 -13.33
N PRO A 42 6.57 -23.19 -14.13
CA PRO A 42 6.45 -23.31 -15.58
C PRO A 42 5.50 -24.44 -16.00
N GLU A 43 5.47 -25.52 -15.23
CA GLU A 43 4.70 -26.74 -15.48
C GLU A 43 3.20 -26.58 -15.21
N GLU A 44 2.85 -25.68 -14.27
CA GLU A 44 1.47 -25.40 -13.85
C GLU A 44 0.94 -24.08 -14.46
N GLY A 45 1.74 -23.39 -15.27
CA GLY A 45 1.42 -22.09 -15.86
C GLY A 45 0.90 -21.07 -14.83
N MET A 46 -0.08 -20.25 -15.24
CA MET A 46 -0.70 -19.23 -14.37
C MET A 46 -1.45 -19.83 -13.17
N THR A 47 -1.87 -21.09 -13.24
CA THR A 47 -2.55 -21.78 -12.13
C THR A 47 -1.63 -22.11 -10.96
N GLY A 48 -0.33 -22.25 -11.22
CA GLY A 48 0.71 -22.39 -10.19
C GLY A 48 1.32 -21.06 -9.75
N ALA A 49 0.80 -19.92 -10.22
CA ALA A 49 1.34 -18.60 -9.91
C ALA A 49 1.05 -18.22 -8.45
N TYR A 50 2.05 -17.65 -7.80
CA TYR A 50 2.01 -17.31 -6.39
C TYR A 50 2.64 -15.95 -6.15
N ILE A 51 1.99 -15.11 -5.35
CA ILE A 51 2.48 -13.79 -4.99
C ILE A 51 2.81 -13.76 -3.51
N LEU A 52 4.06 -13.47 -3.19
CA LEU A 52 4.47 -13.01 -1.86
C LEU A 52 4.70 -11.51 -1.92
N ARG A 53 4.21 -10.78 -0.92
CA ARG A 53 4.37 -9.33 -0.89
C ARG A 53 4.45 -8.76 0.52
N GLU A 54 5.46 -7.95 0.75
CA GLU A 54 5.64 -7.19 1.99
C GLU A 54 5.24 -5.73 1.76
N GLU A 55 4.32 -5.24 2.58
CA GLU A 55 3.72 -3.92 2.41
C GLU A 55 3.79 -3.10 3.70
N LYS A 56 4.28 -1.85 3.60
CA LYS A 56 4.03 -0.81 4.61
C LYS A 56 2.92 0.08 4.11
N ILE A 57 1.88 0.25 4.91
CA ILE A 57 0.68 0.99 4.50
C ILE A 57 0.36 2.04 5.56
N ILE A 58 0.14 3.28 5.10
CA ILE A 58 -0.46 4.33 5.93
C ILE A 58 -1.89 4.51 5.44
N ALA A 59 -2.87 4.28 6.32
CA ALA A 59 -4.28 4.35 5.97
C ALA A 59 -5.11 5.13 7.00
N SER A 60 -6.10 5.89 6.53
CA SER A 60 -7.03 6.64 7.37
C SER A 60 -8.41 6.03 7.37
N CYS A 61 -9.03 5.88 8.54
CA CYS A 61 -10.42 5.49 8.62
C CYS A 61 -11.32 6.59 8.06
N ASN A 62 -12.17 6.26 7.07
CA ASN A 62 -13.07 7.24 6.46
C ASN A 62 -14.08 7.85 7.44
N HIS A 63 -14.38 7.16 8.55
CA HIS A 63 -15.39 7.57 9.52
C HIS A 63 -14.81 8.42 10.66
N CYS A 64 -13.84 7.90 11.41
CA CYS A 64 -13.28 8.59 12.57
C CYS A 64 -11.98 9.36 12.28
N LYS A 65 -11.46 9.27 11.04
CA LYS A 65 -10.23 9.92 10.58
C LYS A 65 -8.94 9.51 11.29
N LYS A 66 -8.99 8.57 12.25
CA LYS A 66 -7.79 7.93 12.83
C LYS A 66 -6.93 7.33 11.72
N VAL A 67 -5.62 7.49 11.86
CA VAL A 67 -4.63 7.06 10.89
C VAL A 67 -3.80 5.93 11.48
N TYR A 68 -3.60 4.88 10.69
CA TYR A 68 -2.93 3.66 11.09
C TYR A 68 -1.74 3.40 10.19
N PHE A 69 -0.64 3.00 10.81
CA PHE A 69 0.57 2.54 10.16
C PHE A 69 0.54 1.02 10.28
N LEU A 70 0.50 0.33 9.14
CA LEU A 70 0.31 -1.11 9.04
C LEU A 70 1.53 -1.71 8.35
N MET A 71 2.05 -2.79 8.90
CA MET A 71 2.93 -3.70 8.18
C MET A 71 2.16 -4.99 7.90
N THR A 72 2.14 -5.41 6.65
CA THR A 72 1.42 -6.61 6.25
C THR A 72 2.23 -7.45 5.29
N THR A 73 2.12 -8.76 5.47
CA THR A 73 2.62 -9.75 4.53
C THR A 73 1.42 -10.40 3.83
N PHE A 74 1.35 -10.23 2.52
CA PHE A 74 0.40 -10.91 1.66
C PHE A 74 1.08 -12.12 1.02
N GLU A 75 0.39 -13.24 1.03
CA GLU A 75 0.85 -14.47 0.41
C GLU A 75 -0.33 -15.18 -0.24
N GLY A 76 -0.32 -15.37 -1.56
CA GLY A 76 -1.48 -15.97 -2.21
C GLY A 76 -1.36 -16.25 -3.70
N GLY A 77 -2.10 -17.27 -4.13
CA GLY A 77 -2.33 -17.62 -5.53
C GLY A 77 -3.80 -17.45 -5.93
N ILE A 78 -4.20 -18.12 -7.02
CA ILE A 78 -5.58 -18.06 -7.53
C ILE A 78 -6.59 -18.71 -6.57
N GLN A 79 -6.19 -19.77 -5.87
CA GLN A 79 -7.11 -20.59 -5.05
C GLN A 79 -7.11 -20.18 -3.58
N GLU A 80 -5.99 -19.72 -3.05
CA GLU A 80 -5.82 -19.40 -1.63
C GLU A 80 -5.04 -18.11 -1.45
N GLN A 81 -5.48 -17.29 -0.50
CA GLN A 81 -4.85 -16.02 -0.15
C GLN A 81 -4.75 -15.90 1.36
N TYR A 82 -3.62 -15.42 1.84
CA TYR A 82 -3.27 -15.22 3.22
C TYR A 82 -2.78 -13.79 3.39
N VAL A 83 -3.27 -13.13 4.43
CA VAL A 83 -2.83 -11.78 4.82
C VAL A 83 -2.49 -11.87 6.29
N ASN A 84 -1.23 -11.58 6.60
CA ASN A 84 -0.78 -11.39 7.96
C ASN A 84 -0.60 -9.90 8.24
N ILE A 85 -1.00 -9.45 9.42
CA ILE A 85 -0.76 -8.09 9.89
C ILE A 85 0.35 -8.17 10.92
N ASP A 86 1.55 -7.82 10.49
CA ASP A 86 2.77 -7.92 11.28
C ASP A 86 2.80 -6.87 12.39
N SER A 87 2.32 -5.66 12.09
CA SER A 87 2.16 -4.58 13.09
C SER A 87 1.03 -3.62 12.73
N VAL A 88 0.49 -2.98 13.77
CA VAL A 88 -0.52 -1.92 13.68
C VAL A 88 -0.18 -0.85 14.69
N GLU A 89 0.08 0.36 14.23
CA GLU A 89 0.36 1.52 15.08
C GLU A 89 -0.63 2.64 14.77
N LEU A 90 -1.19 3.25 15.82
CA LEU A 90 -2.06 4.42 15.69
C LEU A 90 -1.17 5.67 15.63
N PHE A 91 -1.35 6.49 14.61
CA PHE A 91 -0.72 7.80 14.52
C PHE A 91 -1.52 8.81 15.35
N ASP A 92 -0.84 9.49 16.26
CA ASP A 92 -1.41 10.45 17.22
C ASP A 92 -1.00 11.91 16.94
N GLY A 93 -0.19 12.15 15.91
CA GLY A 93 0.21 13.49 15.47
C GLY A 93 -0.88 14.24 14.68
N SER A 94 -0.54 15.45 14.28
CA SER A 94 -1.36 16.32 13.44
C SER A 94 -1.35 15.89 11.97
N MET A 95 -2.36 16.33 11.20
CA MET A 95 -2.40 16.09 9.74
C MET A 95 -1.21 16.69 8.99
N ARG A 96 -0.65 17.80 9.50
CA ARG A 96 0.55 18.43 8.93
C ARG A 96 1.78 17.55 9.14
N GLU A 97 1.96 17.00 10.34
CA GLU A 97 3.04 16.05 10.64
C GLU A 97 2.88 14.78 9.81
N LEU A 98 1.65 14.25 9.70
CA LEU A 98 1.35 13.10 8.86
C LEU A 98 1.76 13.33 7.40
N ARG A 99 1.41 14.50 6.84
CA ARG A 99 1.79 14.87 5.48
C ARG A 99 3.31 14.93 5.32
N GLN A 100 4.02 15.51 6.29
CA GLN A 100 5.47 15.56 6.28
C GLN A 100 6.08 14.16 6.30
N VAL A 101 5.59 13.26 7.16
CA VAL A 101 6.04 11.86 7.22
C VAL A 101 5.83 11.17 5.88
N ILE A 102 4.61 11.24 5.33
CA ILE A 102 4.28 10.59 4.06
C ILE A 102 5.15 11.12 2.92
N ASN A 103 5.30 12.44 2.81
CA ASN A 103 6.09 13.04 1.73
C ASN A 103 7.57 12.70 1.88
N ASN A 104 8.13 12.75 3.10
CA ASN A 104 9.52 12.35 3.34
C ASN A 104 9.76 10.89 2.92
N MET A 105 8.89 9.96 3.34
CA MET A 105 8.98 8.55 2.93
C MET A 105 8.89 8.38 1.40
N PHE A 106 8.05 9.18 0.73
CA PHE A 106 7.90 9.11 -0.72
C PHE A 106 9.09 9.72 -1.48
N ASP A 107 9.68 10.79 -0.93
CA ASP A 107 10.79 11.54 -1.51
C ASP A 107 12.14 10.87 -1.26
N GLU A 108 12.28 10.03 -0.22
CA GLU A 108 13.45 9.16 0.01
C GLU A 108 13.77 8.24 -1.19
N HIS A 109 12.80 8.03 -2.08
CA HIS A 109 12.94 7.24 -3.29
C HIS A 109 13.19 8.12 -4.52
N GLU A 110 14.42 8.59 -4.71
CA GLU A 110 14.82 9.44 -5.85
C GLU A 110 15.25 8.66 -7.11
N ASN A 111 15.57 7.37 -6.97
CA ASN A 111 16.10 6.53 -8.06
C ASN A 111 15.04 5.56 -8.60
N GLU A 112 13.91 6.09 -9.05
CA GLU A 112 12.87 5.29 -9.72
C GLU A 112 13.27 4.88 -11.15
N ILE A 113 12.75 3.73 -11.60
CA ILE A 113 12.83 3.28 -12.99
C ILE A 113 11.67 3.87 -13.81
N VAL A 114 10.49 3.96 -13.20
CA VAL A 114 9.26 4.48 -13.83
C VAL A 114 8.45 5.26 -12.81
N THR A 115 7.98 6.44 -13.20
CA THR A 115 7.02 7.22 -12.41
C THR A 115 5.75 7.44 -13.21
N VAL A 116 4.62 7.12 -12.59
CA VAL A 116 3.27 7.41 -13.11
C VAL A 116 2.62 8.40 -12.16
N ALA A 117 2.42 9.63 -12.63
CA ALA A 117 1.78 10.69 -11.87
C ALA A 117 0.47 11.10 -12.54
N THR A 118 -0.58 11.18 -11.74
CA THR A 118 -1.88 11.78 -12.07
C THR A 118 -2.19 12.86 -11.04
N ASP A 119 -3.26 13.63 -11.25
CA ASP A 119 -3.73 14.62 -10.26
C ASP A 119 -4.09 13.96 -8.91
N ASP A 120 -4.53 12.70 -8.98
CA ASP A 120 -5.08 11.95 -7.86
C ASP A 120 -4.05 11.08 -7.14
N HIS A 121 -2.98 10.65 -7.82
CA HIS A 121 -1.99 9.77 -7.21
C HIS A 121 -0.67 9.74 -7.96
N THR A 122 0.37 9.26 -7.29
CA THR A 122 1.69 9.02 -7.89
C THR A 122 2.18 7.63 -7.51
N ILE A 123 2.74 6.91 -8.48
CA ILE A 123 3.41 5.62 -8.29
C ILE A 123 4.84 5.74 -8.79
N LYS A 124 5.81 5.33 -7.97
CA LYS A 124 7.21 5.14 -8.39
C LYS A 124 7.54 3.65 -8.37
N VAL A 125 7.95 3.08 -9.49
CA VAL A 125 8.54 1.74 -9.55
C VAL A 125 10.03 1.90 -9.30
N LEU A 126 10.50 1.34 -8.19
CA LEU A 126 11.86 1.51 -7.69
C LEU A 126 12.81 0.47 -8.28
N ASP A 127 12.30 -0.74 -8.44
CA ASP A 127 13.09 -1.85 -8.97
C ASP A 127 12.18 -2.87 -9.65
N LYS A 128 12.71 -3.52 -10.68
CA LYS A 128 12.08 -4.67 -11.32
C LYS A 128 13.17 -5.67 -11.72
N TYR A 129 13.09 -6.85 -11.15
CA TYR A 129 13.89 -8.01 -11.52
C TYR A 129 12.99 -9.10 -12.09
N ASP A 130 13.48 -9.78 -13.13
CA ASP A 130 12.71 -10.74 -13.94
C ASP A 130 13.67 -11.87 -14.34
N ASP A 131 13.39 -13.09 -13.88
CA ASP A 131 14.09 -14.31 -14.28
C ASP A 131 13.08 -15.39 -14.73
N GLU A 132 13.56 -16.58 -15.09
CA GLU A 132 12.70 -17.66 -15.61
C GLU A 132 11.67 -18.19 -14.59
N GLU A 133 11.90 -18.01 -13.29
CA GLU A 133 11.08 -18.57 -12.21
C GLU A 133 10.26 -17.50 -11.45
N LYS A 134 10.74 -16.25 -11.42
CA LYS A 134 10.13 -15.18 -10.63
C LYS A 134 10.27 -13.78 -11.23
N ILE A 135 9.28 -12.95 -10.91
CA ILE A 135 9.29 -11.51 -11.15
C ILE A 135 9.21 -10.80 -9.79
N VAL A 136 10.23 -10.00 -9.47
CA VAL A 136 10.25 -9.16 -8.27
C VAL A 136 10.01 -7.72 -8.67
N THR A 137 9.03 -7.06 -8.05
CA THR A 137 8.73 -5.64 -8.26
C THR A 137 8.73 -4.89 -6.94
N ARG A 138 9.41 -3.74 -6.89
CA ARG A 138 9.43 -2.82 -5.74
C ARG A 138 8.82 -1.49 -6.16
N TYR A 139 7.89 -0.96 -5.38
CA TYR A 139 7.23 0.29 -5.74
C TYR A 139 6.68 1.03 -4.52
N VAL A 140 6.51 2.34 -4.68
CA VAL A 140 5.75 3.19 -3.76
C VAL A 140 4.55 3.81 -4.45
N TYR A 141 3.48 3.97 -3.69
CA TYR A 141 2.26 4.64 -4.08
C TYR A 141 1.93 5.74 -3.08
N LEU A 142 1.60 6.91 -3.61
CA LEU A 142 1.16 8.08 -2.88
C LEU A 142 -0.22 8.48 -3.37
N ASN A 143 -1.20 8.52 -2.46
CA ASN A 143 -2.54 9.03 -2.75
C ASN A 143 -2.57 10.54 -2.53
N ARG A 144 -2.96 11.30 -3.56
CA ARG A 144 -3.12 12.76 -3.52
C ARG A 144 -4.59 13.21 -3.52
N GLU A 145 -5.55 12.29 -3.68
CA GLU A 145 -6.99 12.58 -3.64
C GLU A 145 -7.48 13.04 -2.26
N ASP A 146 -6.69 12.85 -1.20
CA ASP A 146 -7.10 13.23 0.15
C ASP A 146 -7.03 14.74 0.39
N LYS A 147 -8.17 15.39 0.11
CA LYS A 147 -8.32 16.84 0.29
C LYS A 147 -8.06 17.30 1.72
N ASP A 148 -8.32 16.47 2.73
CA ASP A 148 -8.08 16.85 4.14
C ASP A 148 -6.57 16.87 4.43
N LEU A 149 -5.81 15.89 3.93
CA LEU A 149 -4.36 15.80 4.07
C LEU A 149 -3.61 16.90 3.30
N TYR A 150 -4.08 17.24 2.10
CA TYR A 150 -3.44 18.21 1.22
C TYR A 150 -4.10 19.59 1.20
N LYS A 151 -5.05 19.83 2.11
CA LYS A 151 -5.86 21.07 2.12
C LYS A 151 -5.01 22.33 2.13
N ASP A 152 -3.99 22.38 2.99
CA ASP A 152 -3.14 23.57 3.15
C ASP A 152 -2.21 23.85 1.96
N LEU A 153 -2.10 22.92 0.99
CA LEU A 153 -1.38 23.17 -0.27
C LEU A 153 -2.31 23.69 -1.38
N LEU A 154 -3.62 23.64 -1.14
CA LEU A 154 -4.67 24.08 -2.07
C LEU A 154 -5.28 25.43 -1.67
N GLU A 155 -4.98 25.90 -0.46
CA GLU A 155 -5.35 27.23 0.03
C GLU A 155 -4.10 28.13 -0.06
N ASP A 156 -3.99 28.87 -1.17
CA ASP A 156 -3.06 30.02 -1.34
C ASP A 156 -3.49 31.22 -0.49
#